data_AF-A0A8T1F330-F1
#
_entry.id   AF-A0A8T1F330-F1
#
_cell.length_a   1.000
_cell.length_b   1.000
_cell.length_c   1.000
_cell.angle_alpha   90.00
_cell.angle_beta   90.00
_cell.angle_gamma   90.00
#
_symmetry.space_group_name_H-M   'P 1'
#
loop_
_entity.id
_entity.type
_entity.pdbx_description
1 polymer ?
#
loop_
_entity_poly.entity_id
_entity_poly.type
_entity_poly.pdbx_seq_one_letter_code
_entity_poly.pdbx_strand_id
1 'polypeptide(L)' 'MDAASEPASTTPQVSTPQRRKNYSEEDDVTLLRQVLLDRPFAKPRGKVMPHWDTLAATLVASPAFARSKLSGKNG' A
#
# COMPACT_ATOMS: atom_id res chain seq x y z
N MET A 1 -38.79 -26.58 36.06
CA MET A 1 -38.76 -25.11 36.21
C MET A 1 -37.53 -24.63 35.51
N ASP A 2 -37.77 -24.17 34.29
CA ASP A 2 -36.81 -23.87 33.24
C ASP A 2 -35.84 -22.76 33.66
N ALA A 3 -34.55 -23.08 33.72
CA ALA A 3 -33.48 -22.09 33.74
C ALA A 3 -33.05 -21.87 32.29
N ALA A 4 -33.72 -20.94 31.60
CA ALA A 4 -33.32 -20.48 30.28
C ALA A 4 -31.94 -19.81 30.39
N SER A 5 -30.92 -20.48 29.86
CA SER A 5 -29.58 -19.93 29.65
C SER A 5 -29.66 -18.66 28.81
N GLU A 6 -28.83 -17.69 29.20
CA GLU A 6 -28.60 -16.41 28.55
C GLU A 6 -28.67 -16.48 27.01
N PRO A 7 -29.39 -15.56 26.36
CA PRO A 7 -29.17 -15.35 24.94
C PRO A 7 -27.75 -14.80 24.79
N ALA A 8 -26.87 -15.60 24.18
CA ALA A 8 -25.57 -15.18 23.70
C ALA A 8 -25.75 -13.83 23.00
N SER A 9 -25.20 -12.78 23.62
CA SER A 9 -25.15 -11.44 23.07
C SER A 9 -24.32 -11.52 21.79
N THR A 10 -25.00 -11.86 20.68
CA THR A 10 -24.49 -11.75 19.32
C THR A 10 -24.25 -10.27 19.13
N THR A 11 -23.03 -9.88 19.49
CA THR A 11 -22.49 -8.58 19.14
C THR A 11 -22.51 -8.57 17.62
N PRO A 12 -23.25 -7.65 16.96
CA PRO A 12 -23.18 -7.53 15.53
C PRO A 12 -21.73 -7.19 15.21
N GLN A 13 -21.00 -8.17 14.69
CA GLN A 13 -19.66 -7.98 14.16
C GLN A 13 -19.86 -7.08 12.95
N VAL A 14 -19.79 -5.76 13.19
CA VAL A 14 -19.67 -4.76 12.14
C VAL A 14 -18.35 -5.08 11.47
N SER A 15 -18.40 -5.89 10.42
CA SER A 15 -17.33 -6.05 9.46
C SER A 15 -17.20 -4.70 8.79
N THR A 16 -16.43 -3.81 9.40
CA THR A 16 -15.91 -2.62 8.72
C THR A 16 -15.31 -3.13 7.42
N PRO A 17 -15.68 -2.59 6.24
CA PRO A 17 -15.10 -3.03 4.99
C PRO A 17 -13.59 -2.93 5.15
N GLN A 18 -12.92 -4.08 5.14
CA GLN A 18 -11.48 -4.15 5.32
C GLN A 18 -10.88 -3.23 4.27
N ARG A 19 -10.40 -2.05 4.71
CA ARG A 19 -9.84 -1.03 3.82
C ARG A 19 -8.77 -1.75 3.05
N ARG A 20 -9.01 -2.01 1.75
CA ARG A 20 -8.08 -2.75 0.90
C ARG A 20 -6.74 -2.05 1.04
N LYS A 21 -5.78 -2.69 1.71
CA LYS A 21 -4.43 -2.15 1.84
C LYS A 21 -3.88 -2.12 0.42
N ASN A 22 -3.68 -0.91 -0.10
CA ASN A 22 -3.26 -0.70 -1.50
C ASN A 22 -1.80 -1.13 -1.76
N TYR A 23 -1.03 -1.39 -0.69
CA TYR A 23 0.35 -1.82 -0.72
C TYR A 23 0.54 -2.86 0.39
N SER A 24 1.32 -3.91 0.12
CA SER A 24 1.79 -4.83 1.15
C SER A 24 3.03 -4.27 1.86
N GLU A 25 3.44 -4.90 2.96
CA GLU A 25 4.68 -4.51 3.65
C GLU A 25 5.91 -4.75 2.77
N GLU A 26 5.89 -5.79 1.95
CA GLU A 26 6.94 -6.09 0.97
C GLU A 26 7.01 -5.05 -0.15
N ASP A 27 5.85 -4.53 -0.60
CA ASP A 27 5.80 -3.41 -1.54
C ASP A 27 6.44 -2.16 -0.93
N ASP A 28 6.13 -1.85 0.34
CA ASP A 28 6.69 -0.71 1.05
C ASP A 28 8.21 -0.85 1.23
N VAL A 29 8.70 -2.05 1.60
CA VAL A 29 10.14 -2.33 1.71
C VAL A 29 10.84 -2.16 0.36
N THR A 30 10.24 -2.66 -0.72
CA THR A 30 10.78 -2.55 -2.08
C THR A 30 10.82 -1.08 -2.53
N LEU A 31 9.75 -0.33 -2.27
CA LEU A 31 9.69 1.11 -2.49
C LEU A 31 10.81 1.85 -1.74
N LEU A 32 10.97 1.60 -0.44
CA LEU A 32 11.98 2.27 0.39
C LEU A 32 13.41 1.95 -0.08
N ARG A 33 13.69 0.69 -0.42
CA ARG A 33 14.98 0.29 -1.00
C ARG A 33 15.27 1.06 -2.29
N GLN A 34 14.30 1.12 -3.21
CA GLN A 34 14.48 1.82 -4.48
C GLN A 34 14.64 3.33 -4.29
N VAL A 35 13.89 3.95 -3.37
CA VAL A 35 14.02 5.39 -3.04
C VAL A 35 15.41 5.71 -2.48
N LEU A 36 15.96 4.84 -1.63
CA LEU A 36 17.31 5.01 -1.08
C LEU A 36 18.42 4.86 -2.14
N LEU A 37 18.21 3.98 -3.13
CA LEU A 37 19.13 3.77 -4.24
C LEU A 37 19.12 4.97 -5.22
N ASP A 38 17.94 5.37 -5.69
CA ASP A 38 17.82 6.38 -6.76
C ASP A 38 17.90 7.82 -6.23
N ARG A 39 17.57 8.01 -4.95
CA ARG A 39 17.47 9.30 -4.25
C ARG A 39 16.78 10.37 -5.10
N PRO A 40 15.54 10.13 -5.57
CA PRO A 40 14.84 11.06 -6.46
C PRO A 40 14.66 12.46 -5.82
N PHE A 41 14.55 12.50 -4.49
CA PHE A 41 14.45 13.72 -3.68
C PHE A 41 15.73 14.56 -3.61
N ALA A 42 16.90 13.98 -3.86
CA ALA A 42 18.18 14.68 -3.81
C ALA A 42 18.56 15.31 -5.16
N LYS A 43 17.70 15.20 -6.17
CA LYS A 43 17.95 15.68 -7.52
C LYS A 43 17.72 17.20 -7.62
N PRO A 44 18.38 17.88 -8.58
CA PRO A 44 18.22 19.32 -8.75
C PRO A 44 16.74 19.74 -8.90
N ARG A 45 16.40 20.94 -8.40
CA ARG A 45 15.06 21.52 -8.54
C ARG A 45 14.64 21.52 -10.01
N GLY A 46 13.38 21.15 -10.27
CA GLY A 46 12.85 20.99 -11.63
C GLY A 46 13.10 19.62 -12.28
N LYS A 47 13.99 18.78 -11.72
CA LYS A 47 14.23 17.41 -12.22
C LYS A 47 13.68 16.31 -11.32
N VAL A 48 13.18 16.67 -10.13
CA VAL A 48 12.70 15.72 -9.12
C VAL A 48 11.56 14.84 -9.64
N MET A 49 10.56 15.40 -10.32
CA MET A 49 9.41 14.64 -10.84
C MET A 49 9.80 13.57 -11.88
N PRO A 50 10.60 13.88 -12.93
CA PRO A 50 11.11 12.86 -13.84
C PRO A 50 11.85 11.68 -13.15
N HIS A 51 12.54 11.95 -12.04
CA HIS A 51 13.21 10.90 -11.27
C HIS A 51 12.23 10.04 -10.46
N TRP A 52 11.12 10.61 -9.99
CA TRP A 52 10.03 9.83 -9.41
C TRP A 52 9.31 8.97 -10.46
N ASP A 53 9.10 9.49 -11.68
CA ASP A 53 8.52 8.72 -12.78
C ASP A 53 9.43 7.53 -13.17
N THR A 54 10.74 7.77 -13.21
CA THR A 54 11.74 6.72 -13.47
C THR A 54 11.70 5.65 -12.38
N LEU A 55 11.68 6.05 -11.11
CA LEU A 55 11.57 5.11 -9.99
C LEU A 55 10.29 4.29 -10.06
N ALA A 56 9.16 4.91 -10.41
CA ALA A 56 7.89 4.23 -10.58
C ALA A 56 7.94 3.18 -11.71
N ALA A 57 8.59 3.50 -12.83
CA ALA A 57 8.80 2.55 -13.92
C ALA A 57 9.68 1.36 -13.48
N THR A 58 10.74 1.62 -12.71
CA THR A 58 11.61 0.58 -12.13
C THR A 58 10.83 -0.35 -11.19
N LEU A 59 9.99 0.20 -10.32
CA LEU A 59 9.15 -0.60 -9.41
C LEU A 59 8.16 -1.45 -10.19
N VAL A 60 7.45 -0.88 -11.18
CA VAL A 60 6.48 -1.63 -12.00
C VAL A 60 7.14 -2.76 -12.80
N ALA A 61 8.40 -2.59 -13.22
CA ALA A 61 9.16 -3.63 -13.91
C ALA A 61 9.69 -4.73 -12.98
N SER A 62 9.68 -4.51 -11.66
CA SER A 62 10.19 -5.45 -10.67
C SER A 62 9.15 -6.53 -10.33
N PRO A 63 9.48 -7.83 -10.42
CA PRO A 63 8.59 -8.90 -9.99
C PRO A 63 8.37 -8.92 -8.47
N ALA A 64 9.21 -8.21 -7.70
CA ALA A 64 9.08 -8.08 -6.25
C ALA A 64 8.08 -6.99 -5.82
N PHE A 65 7.54 -6.23 -6.77
CA PHE A 65 6.55 -5.19 -6.50
C PHE A 65 5.22 -5.61 -7.14
N ALA A 66 4.20 -5.82 -6.31
CA ALA A 66 2.96 -6.47 -6.75
C ALA A 66 2.15 -5.64 -7.74
N ARG A 67 2.44 -4.34 -7.87
CA ARG A 67 1.61 -3.41 -8.62
C ARG A 67 2.13 -3.13 -10.03
N SER A 68 1.28 -3.37 -11.02
CA SER A 68 1.58 -3.18 -12.45
C SER A 68 1.35 -1.75 -12.95
N LYS A 69 0.81 -0.84 -12.13
CA LYS A 69 0.61 0.57 -12.49
C LYS A 69 0.70 1.48 -11.27
N LEU A 70 1.61 2.45 -11.33
CA LEU A 70 1.70 3.56 -10.38
C LEU A 70 1.29 4.84 -11.12
N SER A 71 0.24 5.49 -10.63
CA SER A 71 -0.21 6.79 -11.15
C SER A 71 -0.45 7.72 -9.98
N GLY A 72 -0.04 8.98 -10.10
CA GLY A 72 -0.30 10.02 -9.08
C GLY A 72 -1.79 10.32 -8.88
N LYS A 73 -2.66 9.80 -9.75
CA LYS A 73 -4.10 9.84 -9.59
C LYS A 73 -4.55 8.51 -9.01
N ASN A 74 -4.68 8.47 -7.69
CA ASN A 74 -5.36 7.38 -7.00
C ASN A 74 -6.81 7.38 -7.50
N GLY A 75 -7.31 6.22 -7.95
CA GLY A 75 -8.72 6.03 -8.27
C GLY A 75 -9.63 6.29 -7.08
#